data_AF-A0A3D2G7Y4-F1
#
_entry.id   AF-A0A3D2G7Y4-F1
#
_cell.length_a   1.000
_cell.length_b   1.000
_cell.length_c   1.000
_cell.angle_alpha   90.00
_cell.angle_beta   90.00
_cell.angle_gamma   90.00
#
_symmetry.space_group_name_H-M   'P 1'
#
loop_
_entity.id
_entity.type
_entity.pdbx_description
1 polymer ?
#
loop_
_entity_poly.entity_id
_entity_poly.type
_entity_poly.pdbx_seq_one_letter_code
_entity_poly.pdbx_strand_id
1 'polypeptide(L)' 'MANNRYELNKELAQMLKGGVIMDVTTPEQARIAQEAGACAVM' A
#
# COMPACT_ATOMS: atom_id res chain seq x y z
N MET A 1 13.94 -22.86 -0.27
CA MET A 1 12.87 -22.03 -0.87
C MET A 1 12.19 -21.07 0.13
N ALA A 2 12.69 -20.89 1.36
CA ALA A 2 12.17 -19.87 2.28
C ALA A 2 12.73 -18.45 2.02
N ASN A 3 13.99 -18.33 1.60
CA ASN A 3 14.63 -17.05 1.28
C ASN A 3 13.91 -16.25 0.18
N ASN A 4 13.25 -16.93 -0.77
CA ASN A 4 12.62 -16.25 -1.90
C ASN A 4 11.36 -15.45 -1.50
N ARG A 5 10.56 -15.97 -0.55
CA ARG A 5 9.35 -15.27 -0.10
C ARG A 5 9.70 -14.03 0.72
N TYR A 6 10.74 -14.11 1.54
CA TYR A 6 11.19 -12.99 2.36
C TYR A 6 11.69 -11.84 1.48
N GLU A 7 12.60 -12.10 0.55
CA GLU A 7 13.12 -11.05 -0.35
C GLU A 7 11.99 -10.44 -1.19
N LEU A 8 11.09 -11.26 -1.74
CA LEU A 8 9.93 -10.75 -2.48
C LEU A 8 9.04 -9.82 -1.62
N ASN A 9 8.70 -10.22 -0.40
CA ASN A 9 7.87 -9.40 0.48
C ASN A 9 8.56 -8.09 0.86
N LYS A 10 9.89 -8.14 1.06
CA LYS A 10 10.71 -6.97 1.36
C LYS A 10 10.73 -5.99 0.17
N GLU A 11 10.86 -6.50 -1.05
CA GLU A 11 10.79 -5.70 -2.28
C GLU A 11 9.41 -5.09 -2.51
N LEU A 12 8.34 -5.85 -2.26
CA LEU A 12 6.96 -5.32 -2.30
C LEU A 12 6.78 -4.15 -1.30
N ALA A 13 7.34 -4.26 -0.09
CA ALA A 13 7.32 -3.17 0.88
C ALA A 13 8.13 -1.95 0.41
N GLN A 14 9.22 -2.14 -0.35
CA GLN A 14 9.96 -1.02 -0.93
C GLN A 14 9.13 -0.21 -1.93
N MET A 15 8.19 -0.83 -2.64
CA MET A 15 7.31 -0.13 -3.60
C MET A 15 6.41 0.92 -2.94
N LEU A 16 6.12 0.77 -1.64
CA LEU A 16 5.28 1.70 -0.88
C LEU A 16 6.08 2.87 -0.26
N LYS A 17 7.41 2.85 -0.39
CA LYS A 17 8.30 3.85 0.24
C LYS A 17 8.02 5.25 -0.31
N GLY A 18 7.78 6.19 0.61
CA GLY A 18 7.49 7.59 0.28
C GLY A 18 6.03 7.87 -0.07
N GLY A 19 5.17 6.86 -0.08
CA GLY A 19 3.72 7.02 -0.21
C GLY A 19 3.03 7.14 1.15
N VAL A 20 1.74 7.51 1.10
CA VAL A 20 0.85 7.54 2.27
C VAL A 20 -0.17 6.41 2.14
N ILE A 21 -0.37 5.65 3.22
CA ILE A 21 -1.45 4.66 3.35
C ILE A 21 -2.55 5.30 4.20
N MET A 22 -3.79 5.31 3.70
CA MET A 22 -4.92 5.95 4.39
C MET A 22 -5.92 4.92 4.89
N ASP A 23 -6.36 5.07 6.14
CA ASP A 23 -7.45 4.27 6.71
C ASP A 23 -8.80 4.73 6.15
N VAL A 24 -9.58 3.77 5.64
CA VAL A 24 -10.90 4.02 5.05
C VAL A 24 -11.91 2.98 5.54
N THR A 25 -13.18 3.39 5.58
CA THR A 25 -14.28 2.53 6.06
C THR A 25 -15.39 2.37 5.02
N THR A 26 -15.28 3.06 3.89
CA THR A 26 -16.28 3.03 2.82
C THR A 26 -15.61 3.09 1.45
N PRO A 27 -16.27 2.56 0.39
CA PRO A 27 -15.76 2.66 -0.98
C PRO A 27 -15.56 4.11 -1.44
N GLU A 28 -16.36 5.05 -0.93
CA GLU A 28 -16.23 6.46 -1.29
C GLU A 28 -14.97 7.09 -0.69
N GLN A 29 -14.65 6.79 0.57
CA GLN A 29 -13.39 7.22 1.17
C GLN A 29 -12.18 6.65 0.43
N ALA A 30 -12.25 5.41 -0.06
CA ALA A 30 -11.19 4.82 -0.85
C ALA A 30 -10.93 5.59 -2.17
N ARG A 31 -12.00 6.06 -2.84
CA ARG A 31 -11.87 6.91 -4.03
C ARG A 31 -11.20 8.25 -3.71
N ILE A 32 -11.64 8.89 -2.62
CA ILE A 32 -11.04 10.16 -2.16
C ILE A 32 -9.56 9.98 -1.82
N ALA A 33 -9.20 8.89 -1.13
CA ALA A 33 -7.81 8.59 -0.79
C ALA A 33 -6.94 8.39 -2.04
N GLN A 34 -7.45 7.66 -3.05
CA GLN A 34 -6.76 7.48 -4.32
C GLN A 34 -6.54 8.82 -5.03
N GLU A 35 -7.57 9.66 -5.12
CA GLU A 35 -7.49 11.00 -5.76
C GLU A 35 -6.53 11.94 -5.03
N ALA A 36 -6.44 11.83 -3.70
CA ALA A 36 -5.48 12.57 -2.88
C ALA A 36 -4.03 12.08 -3.01
N GLY A 37 -3.79 10.97 -3.73
CA GLY A 37 -2.46 10.41 -3.97
C GLY A 37 -1.99 9.39 -2.93
N ALA A 38 -2.90 8.76 -2.19
CA ALA A 38 -2.55 7.62 -1.34
C ALA A 38 -2.01 6.46 -2.21
N CYS A 39 -0.93 5.83 -1.77
CA CYS A 39 -0.33 4.69 -2.47
C CYS A 39 -1.07 3.37 -2.20
N ALA A 40 -1.78 3.30 -1.07
CA ALA A 40 -2.63 2.18 -0.67
C ALA A 40 -3.69 2.65 0.33
N VAL A 41 -4.69 1.81 0.59
CA VAL A 41 -5.71 2.02 1.62
C VAL A 41 -5.79 0.81 2.55
N MET A 42 -6.13 1.04 3.82
CA MET A 42 -6.43 0.02 4.83
C MET A 42 -7.87 0.17 5.29
#